data_AF-A0AAW0F834-F1
#
_entry.id   AF-A0AAW0F834-F1
#
_cell.length_a   1.000
_cell.length_b   1.000
_cell.length_c   1.000
_cell.angle_alpha   90.00
_cell.angle_beta   90.00
_cell.angle_gamma   90.00
#
_symmetry.space_group_name_H-M   'P 1'
#
loop_
_entity.id
_entity.type
_entity.pdbx_description
1 polymer ?
#
loop_
_entity_poly.entity_id
_entity_poly.type
_entity_poly.pdbx_seq_one_letter_code
_entity_poly.pdbx_strand_id
1 'polypeptide(L)'
;MSELDLISEEIINAISQHQTTGYIYVAGLALVAYDTLLSFSQEITYIWKRKKSMITILYLFIRYSIIFNMFIRVFHLSNMHITIAR
;
A
#
# COMPACT_ATOMS: atom_id res chain seq x y z
N MET A 1 -31.06 -21.37 -13.40
CA MET A 1 -30.19 -20.19 -13.35
C MET A 1 -29.83 -19.86 -14.78
N SER A 2 -30.22 -18.71 -15.29
CA SER A 2 -30.02 -18.38 -16.71
C SER A 2 -28.58 -17.92 -16.96
N GLU A 3 -28.07 -18.07 -18.19
CA GLU A 3 -26.72 -17.61 -18.55
C GLU A 3 -26.51 -16.10 -18.28
N LEU A 4 -27.59 -15.31 -18.34
CA LEU A 4 -27.58 -13.89 -18.01
C LEU A 4 -27.30 -13.63 -16.53
N ASP A 5 -27.80 -14.49 -15.63
CA ASP A 5 -27.57 -14.37 -14.19
C ASP A 5 -26.08 -14.63 -13.87
N LEU A 6 -25.47 -15.62 -14.54
CA LEU A 6 -24.05 -15.96 -14.38
C LEU A 6 -23.14 -14.80 -14.79
N ILE A 7 -23.46 -14.14 -15.91
CA ILE A 7 -22.69 -12.99 -16.40
C ILE A 7 -22.81 -11.80 -15.43
N SER A 8 -24.00 -11.57 -14.86
CA SER A 8 -24.22 -10.48 -13.91
C SER A 8 -23.43 -10.66 -12.61
N GLU A 9 -23.40 -11.89 -12.09
CA GLU A 9 -22.63 -12.24 -10.88
C GLU A 9 -21.13 -12.11 -11.11
N GLU A 10 -20.62 -12.54 -12.28
CA GLU A 10 -19.20 -12.40 -12.61
C GLU A 10 -18.76 -10.93 -12.67
N ILE A 11 -19.57 -10.07 -13.30
CA ILE A 11 -19.29 -8.63 -13.39
C ILE A 11 -19.31 -7.97 -12.01
N ILE A 12 -20.29 -8.29 -11.16
CA ILE A 12 -20.40 -7.74 -9.80
C ILE A 12 -19.18 -8.13 -8.96
N ASN A 13 -18.76 -9.40 -9.04
CA ASN A 13 -17.59 -9.88 -8.32
C ASN A 13 -16.30 -9.20 -8.81
N ALA A 14 -16.13 -9.03 -10.12
CA ALA A 14 -14.97 -8.34 -10.70
C ALA A 14 -14.88 -6.87 -10.23
N ILE A 15 -16.00 -6.14 -10.21
CA ILE A 15 -16.04 -4.75 -9.75
C ILE A 15 -15.77 -4.67 -8.24
N SER A 16 -16.40 -5.55 -7.45
CA SER A 16 -16.20 -5.62 -5.99
C SER A 16 -14.75 -5.92 -5.62
N GLN A 17 -14.11 -6.84 -6.35
CA GLN A 17 -12.72 -7.21 -6.13
C GLN A 17 -11.77 -6.04 -6.41
N HIS A 18 -12.06 -5.23 -7.45
CA HIS A 18 -11.26 -4.06 -7.79
C HIS A 18 -11.35 -2.98 -6.71
N GLN A 19 -12.56 -2.71 -6.19
CA GLN A 19 -12.77 -1.76 -5.09
C GLN A 19 -12.14 -2.21 -3.79
N THR A 20 -12.35 -3.48 -3.41
CA THR A 20 -11.80 -4.10 -2.20
C THR A 20 -10.28 -4.01 -2.17
N THR A 21 -9.64 -4.27 -3.32
CA THR A 21 -8.19 -4.16 -3.48
C THR A 21 -7.68 -2.76 -3.13
N GLY A 22 -8.38 -1.70 -3.56
CA GLY A 22 -8.01 -0.33 -3.23
C GLY A 22 -8.11 -0.01 -1.75
N TYR A 23 -9.20 -0.41 -1.10
CA TYR A 23 -9.36 -0.22 0.35
C TYR A 23 -8.30 -0.97 1.15
N ILE A 24 -7.95 -2.20 0.76
CA ILE A 24 -6.90 -2.98 1.41
C ILE A 24 -5.54 -2.29 1.27
N TYR A 25 -5.20 -1.76 0.09
CA TYR A 25 -3.93 -1.05 -0.09
C TYR A 25 -3.84 0.23 0.73
N VAL A 26 -4.92 1.03 0.79
CA VAL A 26 -4.95 2.25 1.60
C VAL A 26 -4.89 1.93 3.10
N ALA A 27 -5.65 0.95 3.56
CA ALA A 27 -5.63 0.50 4.96
C ALA A 27 -4.26 -0.09 5.34
N GLY A 28 -3.66 -0.90 4.46
CA GLY A 28 -2.33 -1.45 4.65
C GLY A 28 -1.26 -0.37 4.69
N LEU A 29 -1.34 0.65 3.83
CA LEU A 29 -0.43 1.78 3.84
C LEU A 29 -0.53 2.57 5.15
N ALA A 30 -1.75 2.82 5.62
CA ALA A 30 -1.99 3.51 6.89
C ALA A 30 -1.39 2.72 8.08
N LEU A 31 -1.58 1.39 8.10
CA LEU A 31 -0.99 0.51 9.10
C LEU A 31 0.54 0.53 9.09
N VAL A 32 1.16 0.38 7.90
CA VAL A 32 2.62 0.41 7.76
C VAL A 32 3.18 1.78 8.12
N ALA A 33 2.50 2.86 7.75
CA ALA A 33 2.90 4.22 8.12
C ALA A 33 2.83 4.43 9.64
N TYR A 34 1.76 3.95 10.29
CA TYR A 34 1.61 4.02 11.73
C TYR A 34 2.71 3.24 12.48
N ASP A 35 2.96 2.00 12.08
CA ASP A 35 4.04 1.17 12.63
C ASP A 35 5.42 1.83 12.45
N THR A 36 5.63 2.43 11.27
CA THR A 36 6.86 3.17 10.96
C THR A 36 7.02 4.40 11.85
N LEU A 37 5.98 5.20 12.04
CA LEU A 37 6.01 6.37 12.93
C LEU A 37 6.28 5.97 14.39
N LEU A 38 5.68 4.89 14.86
CA LEU A 38 5.85 4.41 16.23
C LEU A 38 7.30 3.98 16.49
N SER A 39 7.89 3.23 15.56
CA SER A 39 9.28 2.77 15.64
C SER A 39 10.30 3.86 15.28
N PHE A 40 9.91 4.90 14.54
CA PHE A 40 10.79 6.00 14.13
C PHE A 40 11.44 6.75 15.30
N SER A 41 10.71 6.94 16.40
CA SER A 41 11.26 7.57 17.61
C SER A 41 12.44 6.76 18.20
N GLN A 42 12.30 5.44 18.19
CA GLN A 42 13.36 4.52 18.60
C GLN A 42 14.49 4.49 17.57
N GLU A 43 14.18 4.50 16.27
CA GLU A 43 15.19 4.60 15.22
C GLU A 43 16.02 5.87 15.35
N ILE A 44 15.42 7.05 15.55
CA ILE A 44 16.19 8.28 15.75
C ILE A 44 17.15 8.13 16.94
N THR A 45 16.66 7.55 18.04
CA THR A 45 17.45 7.41 19.26
C THR A 45 18.59 6.40 19.12
N TYR A 46 18.35 5.24 18.49
CA TYR A 46 19.32 4.13 18.44
C TYR A 46 20.10 4.02 17.14
N ILE A 47 19.51 4.45 16.03
CA ILE A 47 20.09 4.39 14.68
C ILE A 47 20.69 5.75 14.28
N TRP A 48 20.03 6.87 14.57
CA TRP A 48 20.53 8.18 14.14
C TRP A 48 21.59 8.77 15.08
N LYS A 49 21.54 8.47 16.39
CA LYS A 49 22.56 8.91 17.36
C LYS A 49 23.78 7.98 17.48
N ARG A 50 23.71 6.72 17.01
CA ARG A 50 24.89 5.83 16.96
C ARG A 50 25.68 6.01 15.67
N LYS A 51 26.91 5.48 15.62
CA LYS A 51 27.70 5.34 14.39
C LYS A 51 26.85 4.65 13.31
N LYS A 52 26.52 5.39 12.25
CA LYS A 52 25.74 4.92 11.10
C LYS A 52 26.47 3.71 10.50
N SER A 53 25.94 2.51 10.73
CA SER A 53 26.46 1.28 10.13
C SER A 53 25.84 1.07 8.75
N MET A 54 26.52 0.36 7.86
CA MET A 54 25.98 -0.03 6.55
C MET A 54 24.66 -0.80 6.69
N ILE A 55 24.53 -1.64 7.72
CA ILE A 55 23.29 -2.36 8.05
C ILE A 55 22.13 -1.39 8.31
N THR A 56 22.40 -0.27 8.96
CA THR A 56 21.40 0.74 9.29
C THR A 56 20.85 1.43 8.04
N ILE A 57 21.73 1.73 7.09
CA ILE A 57 21.35 2.34 5.81
C ILE A 57 20.55 1.34 4.98
N LEU A 58 21.01 0.08 4.93
CA LEU A 58 20.31 -1.00 4.23
C LEU A 58 18.90 -1.23 4.80
N TYR A 59 18.77 -1.22 6.12
CA TYR A 59 17.49 -1.35 6.81
C TYR A 59 16.53 -0.21 6.44
N LEU A 60 16.98 1.04 6.50
CA LEU A 60 16.18 2.19 6.06
C LEU A 60 15.80 2.05 4.58
N PHE A 61 16.76 1.73 3.72
CA PHE A 61 16.51 1.59 2.28
C PHE A 61 15.43 0.55 1.98
N ILE A 62 15.50 -0.64 2.60
CA ILE A 62 14.48 -1.68 2.43
C ILE A 62 13.12 -1.19 2.93
N ARG A 63 13.06 -0.57 4.12
CA ARG A 63 11.81 -0.12 4.73
C ARG A 63 11.12 0.97 3.91
N TYR A 64 11.86 2.01 3.52
CA TYR A 64 11.32 3.10 2.72
C TYR A 64 11.00 2.67 1.27
N SER A 65 11.72 1.69 0.71
CA SER A 65 11.40 1.14 -0.61
C SER A 65 10.04 0.44 -0.64
N ILE A 66 9.69 -0.28 0.42
CA ILE A 66 8.37 -0.95 0.55
C ILE A 66 7.27 0.10 0.65
N ILE A 67 7.44 1.10 1.52
CA ILE A 67 6.48 2.20 1.68
C ILE A 67 6.29 2.94 0.35
N PHE A 68 7.39 3.28 -0.33
CA PHE A 68 7.37 3.96 -1.62
C PHE A 68 6.68 3.14 -2.71
N ASN A 69 6.95 1.83 -2.78
CA ASN A 69 6.25 0.95 -3.72
C ASN A 69 4.74 0.91 -3.45
N MET A 70 4.34 0.87 -2.17
CA MET A 70 2.94 0.85 -1.77
C MET A 70 2.24 2.16 -2.10
N PHE A 71 2.90 3.30 -1.89
CA PHE A 71 2.43 4.62 -2.35
C PHE A 71 2.22 4.68 -3.86
N ILE A 72 3.17 4.19 -4.65
CA ILE A 72 3.04 4.14 -6.12
C ILE A 72 1.83 3.31 -6.53
N ARG A 73 1.59 2.15 -5.90
CA ARG A 73 0.42 1.31 -6.23
C ARG A 73 -0.90 2.01 -5.92
N VAL A 74 -1.00 2.65 -4.75
CA VAL A 74 -2.20 3.41 -4.38
C VAL A 74 -2.43 4.56 -5.36
N PHE A 75 -1.37 5.30 -5.71
CA PHE A 75 -1.44 6.39 -6.67
C PHE A 75 -1.81 5.91 -8.09
N HIS A 76 -1.25 4.80 -8.54
CA HIS A 76 -1.59 4.22 -9.84
C HIS A 76 -3.06 3.76 -9.86
N LEU A 77 -3.53 3.15 -8.78
CA LEU A 77 -4.92 2.71 -8.66
C LEU A 77 -5.89 3.90 -8.63
N SER A 78 -5.56 4.99 -7.92
CA SER A 78 -6.39 6.20 -7.90
C SER A 78 -6.46 6.87 -9.27
N ASN A 79 -5.35 6.92 -10.01
CA ASN A 79 -5.31 7.49 -11.35
C ASN A 79 -6.07 6.64 -12.39
N MET A 80 -6.04 5.30 -12.27
CA MET A 80 -6.88 4.44 -13.11
C MET A 80 -8.37 4.72 -12.86
N HIS A 81 -8.79 4.88 -11.60
CA HIS A 81 -10.19 5.16 -11.29
C HIS A 81 -10.66 6.54 -11.84
N ILE A 82 -9.80 7.56 -11.79
CA ILE A 82 -10.09 8.91 -12.31
C ILE A 82 -10.16 8.92 -13.85
N THR A 83 -9.35 8.09 -14.54
CA THR A 83 -9.31 8.03 -16.01
C THR A 83 -10.56 7.37 -16.61
N ILE A 84 -11.22 6.47 -15.89
CA ILE A 84 -12.46 5.81 -16.34
C ILE A 84 -13.69 6.73 -16.15
N ALA A 85 -13.60 7.71 -15.24
CA ALA A 85 -14.66 8.66 -14.93
C ALA A 85 -14.63 9.96 -15.79
N ARG A 86 -13.64 10.11 -16.68
CA ARG A 86 -13.47 11.24 -17.59
C ARG A 86 -13.70 10.80 -19.04
#